data_AF-A0A8T5SSV5-F1
#
_entry.id   AF-A0A8T5SSV5-F1
#
_cell.length_a   1.000
_cell.length_b   1.000
_cell.length_c   1.000
_cell.angle_alpha   90.00
_cell.angle_beta   90.00
_cell.angle_gamma   90.00
#
_symmetry.space_group_name_H-M   'P 1'
#
loop_
_entity.id
_entity.type
_entity.pdbx_description
1 polymer ?
#
loop_
_entity_poly.entity_id
_entity_poly.type
_entity_poly.pdbx_seq_one_letter_code
_entity_poly.pdbx_strand_id
1 'polypeptide(L)'
;MRRKTHLLQVIMIILLSNSIFMNDPSNLTSAVLDENDMLSSHFADYNATSSTEYFNESTYPRYSLVAQPINLITYPHKGHPEIISYDEYFTVLVNTSEEATDWHFYLKSAVDTVFLNILHKKYVGTLWHFNLKPSLNTAGLFDLQLNCSTGSDYQTHSVKIVEEKSYPFNFVHLSDTHFPSYDDLNTTDINLKRILEIKELDLDFAILTGDLINGPSWMFVDPNTGRPLAAEVGLKLALWALDLLDLPVYIIAGNHDLDATSLVPDDPSTVWKKYFGQSPVINYTFLDWFFVGFGSSRDGLTVEEYNEVKAAISYSPYSPNVLFYHSNFKDQATSLRNSYKIEAMLYGHNHHESLSLTDSTLYYCQAPLFNNYSTVFTVINGTHLEVKDVICDFTALLEETTDTTCTTTLITLSTVFAIAYLIKKKR
;
A
#
# COMPACT_ATOMS: atom_id res chain seq x y z
N MET A 1 12.87 -68.79 0.28
CA MET A 1 13.29 -68.98 -1.12
C MET A 1 12.27 -68.26 -2.01
N ARG A 2 12.67 -67.17 -2.70
CA ARG A 2 12.02 -66.46 -3.85
C ARG A 2 10.47 -66.34 -3.85
N ARG A 3 9.79 -65.18 -3.93
CA ARG A 3 10.05 -63.90 -4.62
C ARG A 3 9.08 -62.83 -4.05
N LYS A 4 9.59 -61.62 -3.86
CA LYS A 4 8.83 -60.35 -3.76
C LYS A 4 8.52 -59.82 -5.18
N THR A 5 7.79 -58.70 -5.21
CA THR A 5 7.57 -57.70 -6.29
C THR A 5 6.64 -58.05 -7.43
N HIS A 6 5.40 -57.53 -7.38
CA HIS A 6 4.65 -56.93 -8.50
C HIS A 6 3.26 -56.45 -8.03
N LEU A 7 3.19 -55.31 -7.33
CA LEU A 7 1.91 -54.57 -7.14
C LEU A 7 2.12 -53.07 -6.85
N LEU A 8 3.15 -52.47 -7.44
CA LEU A 8 3.44 -51.03 -7.36
C LEU A 8 4.13 -50.62 -8.65
N GLN A 9 3.40 -50.67 -9.78
CA GLN A 9 3.90 -50.17 -11.08
C GLN A 9 2.77 -49.88 -12.10
N VAL A 10 1.54 -49.60 -11.67
CA VAL A 10 0.40 -49.33 -12.58
C VAL A 10 -0.32 -47.99 -12.28
N ILE A 11 0.14 -47.18 -11.31
CA ILE A 11 -0.44 -45.84 -11.04
C ILE A 11 0.63 -44.74 -11.20
N MET A 12 1.51 -44.90 -12.18
CA MET A 12 2.48 -43.86 -12.55
C MET A 12 2.74 -43.85 -14.07
N ILE A 13 1.66 -43.93 -14.86
CA ILE A 13 1.66 -43.72 -16.32
C ILE A 13 0.33 -43.05 -16.72
N ILE A 14 0.01 -41.88 -16.14
CA ILE A 14 -1.03 -40.95 -16.67
C ILE A 14 -0.58 -39.46 -16.59
N LEU A 15 0.60 -39.13 -16.04
CA LEU A 15 1.03 -37.73 -15.84
C LEU A 15 2.34 -37.33 -16.54
N LEU A 16 2.66 -37.92 -17.70
CA LEU A 16 3.88 -37.56 -18.47
C LEU A 16 3.69 -37.65 -20.00
N SER A 17 2.55 -37.20 -20.53
CA SER A 17 2.35 -37.11 -21.99
C SER A 17 1.54 -35.88 -22.39
N ASN A 18 2.05 -34.68 -22.11
CA ASN A 18 1.68 -33.45 -22.82
C ASN A 18 2.81 -32.42 -22.73
N SER A 19 3.99 -32.81 -23.18
CA SER A 19 5.07 -31.87 -23.51
C SER A 19 5.88 -32.52 -24.63
N ILE A 20 6.29 -31.72 -25.61
CA ILE A 20 6.99 -32.09 -26.85
C ILE A 20 6.02 -32.33 -28.03
N PHE A 21 5.59 -31.25 -28.68
CA PHE A 21 5.63 -31.13 -30.13
C PHE A 21 5.84 -29.67 -30.50
N MET A 22 7.08 -29.35 -30.88
CA MET A 22 7.41 -28.20 -31.73
C MET A 22 8.00 -28.74 -33.03
N ASN A 23 7.66 -28.03 -34.11
CA ASN A 23 8.22 -28.02 -35.47
C ASN A 23 7.54 -28.92 -36.53
N ASP A 24 6.63 -28.30 -37.28
CA ASP A 24 6.76 -28.22 -38.75
C ASP A 24 6.15 -26.88 -39.26
N PRO A 25 6.96 -25.91 -39.73
CA PRO A 25 6.50 -24.67 -40.30
C PRO A 25 6.48 -24.78 -41.83
N SER A 26 5.54 -25.53 -42.39
CA SER A 26 5.21 -25.42 -43.81
C SER A 26 3.82 -25.99 -44.08
N ASN A 27 2.97 -25.20 -44.74
CA ASN A 27 1.59 -25.49 -45.16
C ASN A 27 0.45 -25.03 -44.22
N LEU A 28 0.35 -23.72 -44.03
CA LEU A 28 -0.97 -23.07 -43.90
C LEU A 28 -1.07 -21.98 -44.96
N THR A 29 -1.81 -22.32 -46.02
CA THR A 29 -2.19 -21.44 -47.10
C THR A 29 -3.10 -20.33 -46.59
N SER A 30 -2.66 -19.11 -46.85
CA SER A 30 -3.33 -17.81 -46.78
C SER A 30 -4.86 -17.83 -46.94
N ALA A 31 -5.56 -17.60 -45.83
CA ALA A 31 -6.71 -16.69 -45.84
C ALA A 31 -6.18 -15.37 -45.25
N VAL A 32 -5.86 -14.44 -46.15
CA VAL A 32 -5.57 -13.05 -45.79
C VAL A 32 -6.88 -12.45 -45.28
N LEU A 33 -7.05 -12.44 -43.96
CA LEU A 33 -7.98 -11.53 -43.31
C LEU A 33 -7.20 -10.23 -43.10
N ASP A 34 -7.70 -9.18 -43.74
CA ASP A 34 -7.14 -7.84 -43.73
C ASP A 34 -7.15 -7.30 -42.30
N GLU A 35 -5.98 -7.27 -41.66
CA GLU A 35 -5.77 -6.73 -40.29
C GLU A 35 -6.06 -5.22 -40.19
N ASN A 36 -6.37 -4.55 -41.30
CA ASN A 36 -6.65 -3.11 -41.32
C ASN A 36 -8.13 -2.73 -41.16
N ASP A 37 -9.08 -3.67 -41.07
CA ASP A 37 -10.52 -3.34 -41.09
C ASP A 37 -11.27 -3.63 -39.77
N MET A 38 -10.62 -4.23 -38.77
CA MET A 38 -11.19 -4.45 -37.42
C MET A 38 -10.80 -3.37 -36.40
N LEU A 39 -9.85 -2.50 -36.72
CA LEU A 39 -9.34 -1.46 -35.81
C LEU A 39 -9.98 -0.08 -36.00
N SER A 40 -10.85 0.12 -37.01
CA SER A 40 -11.42 1.45 -37.29
C SER A 40 -12.89 1.63 -36.85
N SER A 41 -13.63 0.53 -36.61
CA SER A 41 -15.08 0.58 -36.39
C SER A 41 -15.54 0.30 -34.96
N HIS A 42 -14.63 -0.05 -34.04
CA HIS A 42 -14.95 -0.20 -32.59
C HIS A 42 -14.45 0.93 -31.69
N PHE A 43 -13.69 1.89 -32.23
CA PHE A 43 -13.24 3.07 -31.47
C PHE A 43 -14.08 4.33 -31.73
N ALA A 44 -15.04 4.29 -32.67
CA ALA A 44 -15.92 5.43 -32.93
C ALA A 44 -16.96 5.66 -31.80
N ASP A 45 -17.27 4.64 -31.00
CA ASP A 45 -18.21 4.74 -29.88
C ASP A 45 -17.54 5.08 -28.54
N TYR A 46 -16.23 4.91 -28.41
CA TYR A 46 -15.45 5.36 -27.24
C TYR A 46 -14.93 6.78 -27.47
N ASN A 47 -15.87 7.67 -27.82
CA ASN A 47 -15.60 9.08 -27.89
C ASN A 47 -15.56 9.65 -26.45
N ALA A 48 -14.59 9.21 -25.64
CA ALA A 48 -14.24 9.80 -24.35
C ALA A 48 -13.56 11.18 -24.51
N THR A 49 -13.90 11.90 -25.58
CA THR A 49 -13.35 13.21 -25.96
C THR A 49 -13.92 14.35 -25.13
N SER A 50 -14.75 14.05 -24.15
CA SER A 50 -15.30 15.02 -23.22
C SER A 50 -14.74 14.72 -21.84
N SER A 51 -13.56 15.29 -21.57
CA SER A 51 -13.10 15.57 -20.21
C SER A 51 -14.26 16.15 -19.35
N THR A 52 -15.18 16.88 -19.98
CA THR A 52 -16.41 17.41 -19.38
C THR A 52 -17.41 16.39 -18.82
N GLU A 53 -17.37 15.08 -19.13
CA GLU A 53 -18.28 14.10 -18.50
C GLU A 53 -17.73 13.55 -17.17
N TYR A 54 -16.43 13.27 -17.10
CA TYR A 54 -15.77 12.81 -15.88
C TYR A 54 -15.37 13.96 -14.95
N PHE A 55 -15.16 15.16 -15.48
CA PHE A 55 -14.79 16.37 -14.70
C PHE A 55 -15.98 17.29 -14.42
N ASN A 56 -17.21 16.78 -14.49
CA ASN A 56 -18.39 17.59 -14.19
C ASN A 56 -18.64 17.71 -12.68
N GLU A 57 -18.10 18.75 -12.08
CA GLU A 57 -18.35 19.13 -10.68
C GLU A 57 -19.85 19.30 -10.35
N SER A 58 -20.70 19.61 -11.35
CA SER A 58 -22.15 19.73 -11.14
C SER A 58 -22.84 18.36 -10.99
N THR A 59 -22.26 17.31 -11.56
CA THR A 59 -22.78 15.93 -11.44
C THR A 59 -22.20 15.24 -10.20
N TYR A 60 -20.95 15.55 -9.84
CA TYR A 60 -20.23 14.91 -8.73
C TYR A 60 -19.75 15.96 -7.72
N PRO A 61 -20.60 16.40 -6.79
CA PRO A 61 -20.27 17.49 -5.87
C PRO A 61 -19.09 17.18 -4.94
N ARG A 62 -18.73 15.90 -4.73
CA ARG A 62 -17.52 15.53 -3.98
C ARG A 62 -16.23 15.67 -4.79
N TYR A 63 -16.30 15.72 -6.13
CA TYR A 63 -15.09 15.84 -6.97
C TYR A 63 -14.26 17.08 -6.59
N SER A 64 -14.91 18.22 -6.38
CA SER A 64 -14.23 19.47 -6.01
C SER A 64 -13.65 19.47 -4.59
N LEU A 65 -14.10 18.57 -3.71
CA LEU A 65 -13.55 18.39 -2.36
C LEU A 65 -12.36 17.44 -2.39
N VAL A 66 -12.49 16.33 -3.11
CA VAL A 66 -11.47 15.30 -3.24
C VAL A 66 -10.26 15.79 -4.04
N ALA A 67 -10.48 16.72 -4.96
CA ALA A 67 -9.46 17.35 -5.79
C ALA A 67 -8.71 18.50 -5.09
N GLN A 68 -8.88 18.69 -3.77
CA GLN A 68 -8.18 19.75 -3.04
C GLN A 68 -6.76 19.30 -2.64
N PRO A 69 -5.73 20.10 -2.98
CA PRO A 69 -4.37 19.90 -2.48
C PRO A 69 -4.28 19.99 -0.96
N ILE A 70 -3.21 19.45 -0.40
CA ILE A 70 -2.81 19.78 0.98
C ILE A 70 -2.48 21.28 1.04
N ASN A 71 -3.11 21.99 1.98
CA ASN A 71 -2.89 23.42 2.19
C ASN A 71 -2.33 23.71 3.60
N LEU A 72 -3.14 23.42 4.62
CA LEU A 72 -2.78 23.60 6.03
C LEU A 72 -2.62 22.26 6.74
N ILE A 73 -3.58 21.34 6.61
CA ILE A 73 -3.55 20.01 7.25
C ILE A 73 -2.59 19.11 6.48
N THR A 74 -1.42 18.84 7.06
CA THR A 74 -0.44 17.93 6.45
C THR A 74 -0.60 16.49 6.92
N TYR A 75 -1.34 16.23 8.01
CA TYR A 75 -1.72 14.91 8.49
C TYR A 75 -2.88 14.99 9.50
N PRO A 76 -3.84 14.04 9.50
CA PRO A 76 -4.03 13.02 8.48
C PRO A 76 -4.58 13.63 7.18
N HIS A 77 -4.36 12.94 6.07
CA HIS A 77 -4.86 13.33 4.75
C HIS A 77 -5.31 12.09 3.97
N LYS A 78 -5.89 12.27 2.78
CA LYS A 78 -6.53 11.17 2.03
C LYS A 78 -5.65 9.94 1.75
N GLY A 79 -4.35 10.14 1.55
CA GLY A 79 -3.39 9.05 1.32
C GLY A 79 -2.71 8.52 2.58
N HIS A 80 -2.92 9.18 3.73
CA HIS A 80 -2.41 8.76 5.03
C HIS A 80 -3.48 9.03 6.09
N PRO A 81 -4.58 8.25 6.05
CA PRO A 81 -5.69 8.43 6.97
C PRO A 81 -5.35 7.90 8.37
N GLU A 82 -6.14 8.32 9.34
CA GLU A 82 -6.07 7.83 10.71
C GLU A 82 -7.31 7.00 11.06
N ILE A 83 -7.12 5.89 11.76
CA ILE A 83 -8.21 5.06 12.29
C ILE A 83 -8.11 5.04 13.81
N ILE A 84 -9.18 5.50 14.48
CA ILE A 84 -9.24 5.58 15.95
C ILE A 84 -10.45 4.84 16.51
N SER A 85 -10.28 4.30 17.72
CA SER A 85 -11.39 3.82 18.55
C SER A 85 -11.99 4.97 19.37
N TYR A 86 -13.20 4.79 19.91
CA TYR A 86 -13.92 5.84 20.67
C TYR A 86 -13.13 6.53 21.79
N ASP A 87 -12.24 5.80 22.47
CA ASP A 87 -11.48 6.38 23.58
C ASP A 87 -10.13 6.98 23.19
N GLU A 88 -9.70 6.78 21.95
CA GLU A 88 -8.44 7.26 21.43
C GLU A 88 -8.52 8.75 21.07
N TYR A 89 -7.35 9.39 21.05
CA TYR A 89 -7.14 10.69 20.44
C TYR A 89 -6.14 10.50 19.29
N PHE A 90 -6.11 11.44 18.36
CA PHE A 90 -5.18 11.39 17.24
C PHE A 90 -4.42 12.69 17.08
N THR A 91 -3.33 12.62 16.32
CA THR A 91 -2.51 13.79 16.00
C THR A 91 -3.02 14.42 14.71
N VAL A 92 -3.10 15.75 14.70
CA VAL A 92 -3.23 16.54 13.48
C VAL A 92 -2.02 17.46 13.35
N LEU A 93 -1.37 17.41 12.19
CA LEU A 93 -0.25 18.27 11.84
C LEU A 93 -0.74 19.38 10.92
N VAL A 94 -0.42 20.63 11.27
CA VAL A 94 -0.84 21.81 10.50
C VAL A 94 0.36 22.67 10.15
N ASN A 95 0.58 22.91 8.85
CA ASN A 95 1.61 23.80 8.33
C ASN A 95 1.06 25.22 8.17
N THR A 96 1.32 26.07 9.17
CA THR A 96 0.98 27.50 9.12
C THR A 96 1.84 28.27 10.13
N SER A 97 1.71 29.60 10.15
CA SER A 97 2.50 30.45 11.04
C SER A 97 2.31 30.11 12.52
N GLU A 98 3.35 30.30 13.34
CA GLU A 98 3.27 30.22 14.81
C GLU A 98 2.27 31.24 15.42
N GLU A 99 1.93 32.30 14.69
CA GLU A 99 0.95 33.31 15.14
C GLU A 99 -0.51 32.89 14.88
N ALA A 100 -0.76 31.71 14.30
CA ALA A 100 -2.11 31.27 13.98
C ALA A 100 -2.94 30.99 15.25
N THR A 101 -4.18 31.47 15.23
CA THR A 101 -5.14 31.43 16.35
C THR A 101 -6.52 30.94 15.86
N ASP A 102 -7.53 30.98 16.73
CA ASP A 102 -8.93 30.64 16.40
C ASP A 102 -9.12 29.24 15.79
N TRP A 103 -8.47 28.25 16.41
CA TRP A 103 -8.46 26.87 15.96
C TRP A 103 -9.81 26.17 16.15
N HIS A 104 -10.42 25.76 15.04
CA HIS A 104 -11.64 24.96 15.02
C HIS A 104 -11.48 23.75 14.11
N PHE A 105 -11.63 22.56 14.70
CA PHE A 105 -11.50 21.30 14.00
C PHE A 105 -12.84 20.55 14.01
N TYR A 106 -13.20 19.96 12.87
CA TYR A 106 -14.43 19.21 12.69
C TYR A 106 -14.17 17.93 11.90
N LEU A 107 -14.91 16.88 12.26
CA LEU A 107 -15.13 15.72 11.40
C LEU A 107 -16.47 15.89 10.68
N LYS A 108 -16.47 15.69 9.37
CA LYS A 108 -17.63 15.87 8.49
C LYS A 108 -17.95 14.57 7.78
N SER A 109 -19.21 14.16 7.82
CA SER A 109 -19.74 13.12 6.95
C SER A 109 -20.95 13.66 6.19
N ALA A 110 -21.59 12.82 5.38
CA ALA A 110 -22.82 13.21 4.68
C ALA A 110 -23.98 13.57 5.63
N VAL A 111 -23.96 13.04 6.87
CA VAL A 111 -25.06 13.17 7.83
C VAL A 111 -24.66 13.82 9.15
N ASP A 112 -23.36 13.81 9.49
CA ASP A 112 -22.87 14.26 10.79
C ASP A 112 -21.81 15.35 10.69
N THR A 113 -21.74 16.15 11.74
CA THR A 113 -20.62 17.05 12.03
C THR A 113 -20.23 16.85 13.48
N VAL A 114 -19.03 16.36 13.72
CA VAL A 114 -18.49 16.14 15.06
C VAL A 114 -17.40 17.18 15.34
N PHE A 115 -17.55 17.95 16.41
CA PHE A 115 -16.50 18.87 16.86
C PHE A 115 -15.33 18.10 17.48
N LEU A 116 -14.10 18.56 17.25
CA LEU A 116 -12.90 17.97 17.82
C LEU A 116 -12.34 18.84 18.95
N ASN A 117 -12.21 18.25 20.14
CA ASN A 117 -11.62 18.90 21.30
C ASN A 117 -10.09 18.89 21.19
N ILE A 118 -9.47 20.07 21.34
CA ILE A 118 -8.01 20.20 21.42
C ILE A 118 -7.55 19.81 22.83
N LEU A 119 -6.89 18.66 22.95
CA LEU A 119 -6.32 18.20 24.22
C LEU A 119 -4.93 18.79 24.47
N HIS A 120 -4.12 18.85 23.41
CA HIS A 120 -2.77 19.40 23.42
C HIS A 120 -2.53 20.16 22.12
N LYS A 121 -1.75 21.24 22.17
CA LYS A 121 -1.16 21.86 20.98
C LYS A 121 0.28 22.29 21.23
N LYS A 122 1.16 22.09 20.25
CA LYS A 122 2.58 22.49 20.31
C LYS A 122 3.07 22.90 18.92
N TYR A 123 3.85 23.96 18.84
CA TYR A 123 4.56 24.34 17.62
C TYR A 123 5.97 23.71 17.61
N VAL A 124 6.32 22.98 16.56
CA VAL A 124 7.59 22.25 16.42
C VAL A 124 8.16 22.46 15.01
N GLY A 125 9.31 23.11 14.91
CA GLY A 125 9.91 23.44 13.61
C GLY A 125 9.03 24.44 12.85
N THR A 126 8.29 23.95 11.87
CA THR A 126 7.35 24.72 11.04
C THR A 126 5.91 24.20 11.12
N LEU A 127 5.63 23.24 12.01
CA LEU A 127 4.34 22.58 12.11
C LEU A 127 3.71 22.79 13.49
N TRP A 128 2.41 23.01 13.51
CA TRP A 128 1.60 22.81 14.69
C TRP A 128 1.22 21.34 14.82
N HIS A 129 1.41 20.79 16.02
CA HIS A 129 1.01 19.45 16.42
C HIS A 129 -0.17 19.58 17.38
N PHE A 130 -1.31 19.03 17.01
CA PHE A 130 -2.51 18.98 17.83
C PHE A 130 -2.84 17.54 18.21
N ASN A 131 -3.12 17.29 19.48
CA ASN A 131 -3.78 16.04 19.89
C ASN A 131 -5.27 16.33 20.04
N LEU A 132 -6.08 15.71 19.19
CA LEU A 132 -7.51 15.96 19.08
C LEU A 132 -8.32 14.74 19.50
N LYS A 133 -9.45 14.97 20.17
CA LYS A 133 -10.42 13.93 20.50
C LYS A 133 -11.83 14.32 20.03
N PRO A 134 -12.58 13.43 19.36
CA PRO A 134 -13.98 13.67 19.04
C PRO A 134 -14.81 14.03 20.27
N SER A 135 -15.71 15.00 20.12
CA SER A 135 -16.66 15.39 21.17
C SER A 135 -17.81 14.39 21.35
N LEU A 136 -18.12 13.64 20.28
CA LEU A 136 -19.07 12.53 20.28
C LEU A 136 -18.39 11.27 19.74
N ASN A 137 -18.75 10.13 20.34
CA ASN A 137 -18.36 8.81 19.89
C ASN A 137 -19.39 8.35 18.84
N THR A 138 -19.07 8.59 17.57
CA THR A 138 -19.90 8.17 16.45
C THR A 138 -19.00 7.48 15.44
N ALA A 139 -19.22 6.17 15.25
CA ALA A 139 -18.47 5.41 14.27
C ALA A 139 -18.80 5.89 12.85
N GLY A 140 -17.80 5.86 11.98
CA GLY A 140 -17.95 6.29 10.59
C GLY A 140 -16.64 6.71 9.95
N LEU A 141 -16.69 6.92 8.65
CA LEU A 141 -15.63 7.55 7.87
C LEU A 141 -15.93 9.04 7.72
N PHE A 142 -14.95 9.88 8.02
CA PHE A 142 -15.10 11.32 8.08
C PHE A 142 -14.03 12.03 7.26
N ASP A 143 -14.43 13.18 6.73
CA ASP A 143 -13.55 14.21 6.23
C ASP A 143 -13.09 15.08 7.41
N LEU A 144 -11.83 15.51 7.42
CA LEU A 144 -11.27 16.41 8.42
C LEU A 144 -11.32 17.85 7.90
N GLN A 145 -11.93 18.74 8.67
CA GLN A 145 -11.98 20.17 8.36
C GLN A 145 -11.27 20.97 9.45
N LEU A 146 -10.47 21.95 9.03
CA LEU A 146 -9.84 22.97 9.86
C LEU A 146 -10.32 24.36 9.44
N ASN A 147 -10.65 25.20 10.41
CA ASN A 147 -10.69 26.65 10.27
C ASN A 147 -9.80 27.30 11.33
N CYS A 148 -8.98 28.28 10.95
CA CYS A 148 -8.16 29.08 11.84
C CYS A 148 -7.97 30.50 11.30
N SER A 149 -7.27 31.35 12.05
CA SER A 149 -7.05 32.76 11.68
C SER A 149 -6.28 32.95 10.36
N THR A 150 -5.56 31.92 9.89
CA THR A 150 -4.78 31.96 8.64
C THR A 150 -5.48 31.33 7.45
N GLY A 151 -6.64 30.68 7.65
CA GLY A 151 -7.43 30.10 6.57
C GLY A 151 -8.22 28.86 6.98
N SER A 152 -8.60 28.07 5.98
CA SER A 152 -9.32 26.81 6.15
C SER A 152 -8.70 25.71 5.29
N ASP A 153 -8.88 24.47 5.70
CA ASP A 153 -8.48 23.30 4.92
C ASP A 153 -9.44 22.13 5.13
N TYR A 154 -9.45 21.19 4.19
CA TYR A 154 -10.37 20.07 4.11
C TYR A 154 -9.68 18.82 3.53
N GLN A 155 -9.76 17.69 4.23
CA GLN A 155 -9.15 16.43 3.82
C GLN A 155 -10.19 15.31 3.85
N THR A 156 -10.61 14.85 2.67
CA THR A 156 -11.66 13.81 2.53
C THR A 156 -11.20 12.45 3.04
N HIS A 157 -12.10 11.70 3.69
CA HIS A 157 -11.89 10.31 4.14
C HIS A 157 -10.58 10.10 4.91
N SER A 158 -10.17 11.12 5.67
CA SER A 158 -8.88 11.16 6.37
C SER A 158 -8.96 10.63 7.81
N VAL A 159 -10.16 10.46 8.37
CA VAL A 159 -10.34 9.93 9.72
C VAL A 159 -11.48 8.92 9.75
N LYS A 160 -11.20 7.69 10.22
CA LYS A 160 -12.22 6.68 10.53
C LYS A 160 -12.31 6.50 12.04
N ILE A 161 -13.52 6.60 12.57
CA ILE A 161 -13.84 6.26 13.95
C ILE A 161 -14.51 4.90 13.96
N VAL A 162 -13.98 3.99 14.75
CA VAL A 162 -14.60 2.68 15.07
C VAL A 162 -14.92 2.62 16.55
N GLU A 163 -15.81 1.71 16.95
CA GLU A 163 -16.11 1.55 18.39
C GLU A 163 -14.88 1.00 19.12
N GLU A 164 -14.32 -0.07 18.56
CA GLU A 164 -13.14 -0.77 19.02
C GLU A 164 -12.44 -1.38 17.80
N LYS A 165 -11.11 -1.38 17.79
CA LYS A 165 -10.32 -2.19 16.85
C LYS A 165 -10.29 -3.62 17.38
N SER A 166 -10.58 -4.62 16.56
CA SER A 166 -10.62 -6.03 16.99
C SER A 166 -10.09 -6.98 15.93
N TYR A 167 -9.71 -8.18 16.37
CA TYR A 167 -9.46 -9.31 15.48
C TYR A 167 -10.74 -10.09 15.17
N PRO A 168 -10.82 -10.74 14.00
CA PRO A 168 -9.97 -10.49 12.83
C PRO A 168 -10.25 -9.10 12.24
N PHE A 169 -9.28 -8.55 11.50
CA PHE A 169 -9.50 -7.35 10.68
C PHE A 169 -9.11 -7.62 9.23
N ASN A 170 -9.78 -6.94 8.29
CA ASN A 170 -9.61 -7.16 6.86
C ASN A 170 -9.08 -5.91 6.17
N PHE A 171 -8.13 -6.06 5.27
CA PHE A 171 -7.72 -4.98 4.38
C PHE A 171 -7.59 -5.47 2.94
N VAL A 172 -7.80 -4.57 1.98
CA VAL A 172 -7.62 -4.87 0.56
C VAL A 172 -6.33 -4.26 0.04
N HIS A 173 -5.57 -5.04 -0.73
CA HIS A 173 -4.40 -4.58 -1.47
C HIS A 173 -4.81 -4.26 -2.91
N LEU A 174 -4.59 -3.00 -3.29
CA LEU A 174 -4.80 -2.44 -4.61
C LEU A 174 -3.45 -2.01 -5.20
N SER A 175 -3.32 -2.04 -6.51
CA SER A 175 -2.13 -1.52 -7.19
C SER A 175 -2.47 -1.17 -8.63
N ASP A 176 -1.64 -0.31 -9.24
CA ASP A 176 -1.60 -0.11 -10.68
C ASP A 176 -2.98 0.23 -11.25
N THR A 177 -3.59 1.31 -10.74
CA THR A 177 -4.89 1.77 -11.25
C THR A 177 -4.74 2.48 -12.60
N HIS A 178 -3.61 3.15 -12.82
CA HIS A 178 -3.24 3.75 -14.11
C HIS A 178 -4.34 4.62 -14.73
N PHE A 179 -4.95 5.53 -13.95
CA PHE A 179 -5.96 6.44 -14.47
C PHE A 179 -5.35 7.46 -15.47
N PRO A 180 -6.12 7.90 -16.48
CA PRO A 180 -7.43 7.38 -16.90
C PRO A 180 -7.34 6.16 -17.83
N SER A 181 -6.12 5.78 -18.25
CA SER A 181 -5.86 4.73 -19.23
C SER A 181 -4.51 4.06 -19.06
N TYR A 182 -4.45 2.80 -19.44
CA TYR A 182 -3.21 2.04 -19.60
C TYR A 182 -3.20 1.39 -20.98
N ASP A 183 -2.14 1.63 -21.77
CA ASP A 183 -2.11 1.30 -23.20
C ASP A 183 -3.40 1.79 -23.91
N ASP A 184 -4.12 0.88 -24.57
CA ASP A 184 -5.39 1.13 -25.26
C ASP A 184 -6.63 0.88 -24.38
N LEU A 185 -6.47 0.71 -23.06
CA LEU A 185 -7.57 0.42 -22.12
C LEU A 185 -8.06 1.67 -21.40
N ASN A 186 -9.37 1.90 -21.39
CA ASN A 186 -10.02 2.85 -20.49
C ASN A 186 -10.06 2.26 -19.07
N THR A 187 -9.03 2.52 -18.27
CA THR A 187 -8.93 2.00 -16.90
C THR A 187 -9.93 2.67 -15.97
N THR A 188 -10.43 3.87 -16.31
CA THR A 188 -11.42 4.59 -15.49
C THR A 188 -12.67 3.75 -15.25
N ASP A 189 -13.32 3.29 -16.32
CA ASP A 189 -14.57 2.53 -16.21
C ASP A 189 -14.36 1.18 -15.53
N ILE A 190 -13.25 0.52 -15.83
CA ILE A 190 -12.91 -0.79 -15.25
C ILE A 190 -12.66 -0.65 -13.75
N ASN A 191 -11.84 0.31 -13.35
CA ASN A 191 -11.52 0.57 -11.96
C ASN A 191 -12.76 1.00 -11.18
N LEU A 192 -13.63 1.85 -11.74
CA LEU A 192 -14.87 2.26 -11.08
C LEU A 192 -15.78 1.07 -10.78
N LYS A 193 -15.95 0.17 -11.75
CA LYS A 193 -16.71 -1.07 -11.53
C LYS A 193 -16.10 -1.88 -10.40
N ARG A 194 -14.77 -2.06 -10.41
CA ARG A 194 -14.09 -2.86 -9.39
C ARG A 194 -14.13 -2.20 -8.01
N ILE A 195 -14.04 -0.88 -7.93
CA ILE A 195 -14.18 -0.10 -6.69
C ILE A 195 -15.56 -0.31 -6.07
N LEU A 196 -16.63 -0.29 -6.88
CA LEU A 196 -17.98 -0.56 -6.39
C LEU A 196 -18.14 -1.99 -5.88
N GLU A 197 -17.47 -2.97 -6.50
CA GLU A 197 -17.45 -4.35 -5.97
C GLU A 197 -16.70 -4.45 -4.65
N ILE A 198 -15.57 -3.74 -4.50
CA ILE A 198 -14.75 -3.73 -3.28
C ILE A 198 -15.50 -3.04 -2.13
N LYS A 199 -16.24 -1.96 -2.42
CA LYS A 199 -17.04 -1.22 -1.44
C LYS A 199 -18.03 -2.10 -0.68
N GLU A 200 -18.57 -3.12 -1.33
CA GLU A 200 -19.53 -4.06 -0.71
C GLU A 200 -18.88 -5.11 0.20
N LEU A 201 -17.55 -5.10 0.32
CA LEU A 201 -16.81 -5.99 1.21
C LEU A 201 -16.68 -5.39 2.61
N ASP A 202 -16.64 -6.27 3.61
CA ASP A 202 -16.41 -5.88 5.01
C ASP A 202 -14.92 -5.64 5.26
N LEU A 203 -14.47 -4.41 5.00
CA LEU A 203 -13.06 -4.00 5.05
C LEU A 203 -12.81 -2.89 6.07
N ASP A 204 -11.71 -3.01 6.79
CA ASP A 204 -11.24 -2.00 7.73
C ASP A 204 -10.54 -0.84 7.02
N PHE A 205 -9.69 -1.16 6.04
CA PHE A 205 -8.94 -0.19 5.23
C PHE A 205 -8.40 -0.80 3.93
N ALA A 206 -7.76 0.01 3.09
CA ALA A 206 -7.07 -0.41 1.88
C ALA A 206 -5.63 0.10 1.86
N ILE A 207 -4.79 -0.64 1.15
CA ILE A 207 -3.44 -0.23 0.78
C ILE A 207 -3.38 -0.13 -0.74
N LEU A 208 -2.88 0.98 -1.27
CA LEU A 208 -2.63 1.18 -2.70
C LEU A 208 -1.13 1.35 -2.95
N THR A 209 -0.52 0.36 -3.61
CA THR A 209 0.92 0.33 -3.88
C THR A 209 1.31 1.02 -5.18
N GLY A 210 0.91 2.28 -5.36
CA GLY A 210 1.37 3.13 -6.46
C GLY A 210 0.74 2.89 -7.83
N ASP A 211 1.22 3.70 -8.77
CA ASP A 211 0.74 3.86 -10.14
C ASP A 211 -0.75 4.20 -10.15
N LEU A 212 -1.08 5.30 -9.46
CA LEU A 212 -2.42 5.89 -9.55
C LEU A 212 -2.67 6.43 -10.95
N ILE A 213 -1.66 7.07 -11.54
CA ILE A 213 -1.69 7.58 -12.90
C ILE A 213 -0.75 6.79 -13.80
N ASN A 214 -1.05 6.74 -15.11
CA ASN A 214 -0.18 6.08 -16.09
C ASN A 214 0.93 6.99 -16.66
N GLY A 215 0.87 8.30 -16.41
CA GLY A 215 1.69 9.27 -17.15
C GLY A 215 1.04 9.67 -18.48
N PRO A 216 1.78 9.82 -19.59
CA PRO A 216 1.21 10.35 -20.83
C PRO A 216 0.19 9.39 -21.45
N SER A 217 -1.06 9.84 -21.55
CA SER A 217 -2.11 9.17 -22.31
C SER A 217 -2.31 9.83 -23.67
N TRP A 218 -2.38 9.01 -24.72
CA TRP A 218 -2.73 9.45 -26.08
C TRP A 218 -4.20 9.19 -26.41
N MET A 219 -4.88 8.38 -25.60
CA MET A 219 -6.32 8.12 -25.69
C MET A 219 -7.12 9.23 -24.99
N PHE A 220 -6.59 9.76 -23.89
CA PHE A 220 -7.18 10.88 -23.17
C PHE A 220 -6.28 12.11 -23.33
N VAL A 221 -6.72 13.00 -24.23
CA VAL A 221 -6.03 14.25 -24.55
C VAL A 221 -6.91 15.45 -24.22
N ASP A 222 -6.29 16.60 -23.98
CA ASP A 222 -7.01 17.87 -23.91
C ASP A 222 -7.66 18.16 -25.28
N PRO A 223 -9.00 18.27 -25.37
CA PRO A 223 -9.70 18.44 -26.64
C PRO A 223 -9.34 19.75 -27.37
N ASN A 224 -8.82 20.74 -26.66
CA ASN A 224 -8.41 22.02 -27.25
C ASN A 224 -7.01 21.98 -27.84
N THR A 225 -6.12 21.14 -27.30
CA THR A 225 -4.70 21.12 -27.69
C THR A 225 -4.26 19.81 -28.36
N GLY A 226 -5.04 18.74 -28.24
CA GLY A 226 -4.69 17.40 -28.70
C GLY A 226 -3.50 16.79 -27.97
N ARG A 227 -3.09 17.36 -26.83
CA ARG A 227 -1.93 16.93 -26.04
C ARG A 227 -2.36 16.05 -24.88
N PRO A 228 -1.46 15.20 -24.35
CA PRO A 228 -1.74 14.43 -23.13
C PRO A 228 -2.28 15.32 -22.01
N LEU A 229 -3.21 14.77 -21.22
CA LEU A 229 -3.70 15.43 -20.03
C LEU A 229 -2.57 15.66 -19.02
N ALA A 230 -2.73 16.73 -18.22
CA ALA A 230 -1.90 16.98 -17.05
C ALA A 230 -1.99 15.82 -16.05
N ALA A 231 -0.88 15.47 -15.40
CA ALA A 231 -0.80 14.51 -14.32
C ALA A 231 -1.78 14.85 -13.19
N GLU A 232 -1.94 16.14 -12.87
CA GLU A 232 -2.92 16.58 -11.86
C GLU A 232 -4.37 16.20 -12.22
N VAL A 233 -4.70 16.12 -13.52
CA VAL A 233 -6.05 15.72 -13.96
C VAL A 233 -6.26 14.22 -13.72
N GLY A 234 -5.29 13.38 -14.10
CA GLY A 234 -5.33 11.93 -13.84
C GLY A 234 -5.38 11.62 -12.34
N LEU A 235 -4.59 12.35 -11.53
CA LEU A 235 -4.57 12.17 -10.10
C LEU A 235 -5.92 12.52 -9.45
N LYS A 236 -6.53 13.65 -9.83
CA LYS A 236 -7.85 14.05 -9.31
C LYS A 236 -8.93 13.03 -9.62
N LEU A 237 -8.90 12.47 -10.84
CA LEU A 237 -9.81 11.39 -11.23
C LEU A 237 -9.61 10.15 -10.35
N ALA A 238 -8.36 9.74 -10.15
CA ALA A 238 -8.02 8.60 -9.29
C ALA A 238 -8.49 8.83 -7.85
N LEU A 239 -8.21 10.00 -7.28
CA LEU A 239 -8.65 10.36 -5.93
C LEU A 239 -10.18 10.32 -5.80
N TRP A 240 -10.90 10.87 -6.78
CA TRP A 240 -12.37 10.82 -6.80
C TRP A 240 -12.89 9.39 -6.85
N ALA A 241 -12.33 8.55 -7.73
CA ALA A 241 -12.71 7.15 -7.82
C ALA A 241 -12.47 6.42 -6.49
N LEU A 242 -11.30 6.62 -5.87
CA LEU A 242 -10.98 6.04 -4.57
C LEU A 242 -11.86 6.56 -3.43
N ASP A 243 -12.47 7.74 -3.56
CA ASP A 243 -13.45 8.22 -2.57
C ASP A 243 -14.70 7.32 -2.52
N LEU A 244 -15.06 6.68 -3.64
CA LEU A 244 -16.27 5.85 -3.73
C LEU A 244 -16.16 4.53 -2.95
N LEU A 245 -14.94 4.15 -2.55
CA LEU A 245 -14.67 2.98 -1.72
C LEU A 245 -15.30 3.08 -0.32
N ASP A 246 -15.61 4.28 0.15
CA ASP A 246 -16.10 4.54 1.52
C ASP A 246 -15.24 3.88 2.61
N LEU A 247 -13.92 3.84 2.39
CA LEU A 247 -12.95 3.24 3.32
C LEU A 247 -11.64 4.08 3.35
N PRO A 248 -10.86 4.04 4.45
CA PRO A 248 -9.54 4.68 4.53
C PRO A 248 -8.52 4.02 3.58
N VAL A 249 -7.87 4.80 2.72
CA VAL A 249 -6.89 4.28 1.76
C VAL A 249 -5.49 4.80 2.10
N TYR A 250 -4.57 3.90 2.42
CA TYR A 250 -3.15 4.21 2.56
C TYR A 250 -2.48 4.14 1.19
N ILE A 251 -1.97 5.27 0.72
CA ILE A 251 -1.52 5.45 -0.66
C ILE A 251 -0.02 5.78 -0.67
N ILE A 252 0.76 4.99 -1.41
CA ILE A 252 2.15 5.30 -1.73
C ILE A 252 2.31 5.54 -3.23
N ALA A 253 3.39 6.22 -3.61
CA ALA A 253 3.67 6.52 -5.00
C ALA A 253 4.24 5.31 -5.73
N GLY A 254 3.81 5.11 -6.97
CA GLY A 254 4.47 4.26 -7.94
C GLY A 254 5.46 5.03 -8.79
N ASN A 255 6.05 4.34 -9.76
CA ASN A 255 7.04 4.99 -10.59
C ASN A 255 6.40 5.96 -11.59
N HIS A 256 5.16 5.74 -12.02
CA HIS A 256 4.46 6.65 -12.92
C HIS A 256 3.97 7.91 -12.18
N ASP A 257 3.71 7.80 -10.88
CA ASP A 257 3.31 8.92 -10.03
C ASP A 257 4.46 9.91 -9.76
N LEU A 258 5.71 9.46 -9.90
CA LEU A 258 6.92 10.25 -9.64
C LEU A 258 7.76 10.50 -10.90
N ASP A 259 7.27 10.07 -12.08
CA ASP A 259 8.03 10.16 -13.32
C ASP A 259 8.11 11.60 -13.83
N ALA A 260 9.19 12.31 -13.51
CA ALA A 260 9.40 13.72 -13.89
C ALA A 260 9.67 13.93 -15.41
N THR A 261 9.15 13.04 -16.28
CA THR A 261 9.29 13.18 -17.73
C THR A 261 8.51 14.38 -18.24
N SER A 262 9.02 15.00 -19.30
CA SER A 262 8.36 16.12 -20.00
C SER A 262 7.22 15.67 -20.92
N LEU A 263 6.70 14.45 -20.75
CA LEU A 263 5.70 13.85 -21.64
C LEU A 263 4.27 14.29 -21.27
N VAL A 264 4.07 14.73 -20.04
CA VAL A 264 2.84 15.36 -19.55
C VAL A 264 3.06 16.87 -19.30
N PRO A 265 2.00 17.71 -19.35
CA PRO A 265 2.10 19.16 -19.18
C PRO A 265 2.72 19.68 -17.87
N ASP A 266 2.61 18.92 -16.78
CA ASP A 266 3.07 19.23 -15.42
C ASP A 266 3.89 18.06 -14.86
N ASP A 267 4.81 18.34 -13.94
CA ASP A 267 5.69 17.33 -13.35
C ASP A 267 4.93 16.45 -12.34
N PRO A 268 4.78 15.13 -12.59
CA PRO A 268 4.09 14.20 -11.69
C PRO A 268 4.63 14.22 -10.26
N SER A 269 5.95 14.35 -10.05
CA SER A 269 6.52 14.38 -8.70
C SER A 269 6.07 15.63 -7.93
N THR A 270 6.04 16.78 -8.60
CA THR A 270 5.54 18.03 -8.04
C THR A 270 4.05 17.94 -7.72
N VAL A 271 3.26 17.33 -8.61
CA VAL A 271 1.84 17.07 -8.39
C VAL A 271 1.63 16.12 -7.22
N TRP A 272 2.36 15.01 -7.13
CA TRP A 272 2.26 14.07 -6.02
C TRP A 272 2.45 14.75 -4.67
N LYS A 273 3.54 15.51 -4.53
CA LYS A 273 3.89 16.24 -3.30
C LYS A 273 2.84 17.27 -2.90
N LYS A 274 2.12 17.84 -3.86
CA LYS A 274 1.02 18.77 -3.64
C LYS A 274 -0.21 18.11 -2.99
N TYR A 275 -0.44 16.82 -3.20
CA TYR A 275 -1.62 16.09 -2.67
C TYR A 275 -1.30 15.12 -1.53
N PHE A 276 -0.08 14.61 -1.43
CA PHE A 276 0.32 13.62 -0.43
C PHE A 276 1.47 14.06 0.46
N GLY A 277 2.00 15.27 0.27
CA GLY A 277 3.10 15.80 1.08
C GLY A 277 4.49 15.36 0.59
N GLN A 278 5.51 15.79 1.31
CA GLN A 278 6.91 15.64 0.87
C GLN A 278 7.53 14.29 1.20
N SER A 279 7.08 13.63 2.29
CA SER A 279 7.69 12.37 2.68
C SER A 279 7.25 11.27 1.73
N PRO A 280 8.17 10.43 1.23
CA PRO A 280 7.82 9.25 0.47
C PRO A 280 7.37 8.10 1.37
N VAL A 281 7.42 8.26 2.69
CA VAL A 281 7.16 7.20 3.68
C VAL A 281 5.88 7.49 4.43
N ILE A 282 5.03 6.47 4.55
CA ILE A 282 3.90 6.46 5.47
C ILE A 282 4.05 5.32 6.45
N ASN A 283 3.55 5.50 7.66
CA ASN A 283 3.50 4.43 8.65
C ASN A 283 2.29 4.62 9.56
N TYR A 284 1.75 3.51 10.04
CA TYR A 284 0.59 3.48 10.93
C TYR A 284 0.52 2.15 11.66
N THR A 285 -0.25 2.12 12.73
CA THR A 285 -0.50 0.91 13.51
C THR A 285 -1.99 0.61 13.52
N PHE A 286 -2.35 -0.65 13.33
CA PHE A 286 -3.70 -1.15 13.57
C PHE A 286 -3.60 -2.35 14.52
N LEU A 287 -4.17 -2.22 15.72
CA LEU A 287 -3.91 -3.14 16.84
C LEU A 287 -2.41 -3.22 17.16
N ASP A 288 -1.83 -4.41 17.13
CA ASP A 288 -0.41 -4.71 17.30
C ASP A 288 0.32 -4.90 15.96
N TRP A 289 -0.35 -4.65 14.82
CA TRP A 289 0.27 -4.69 13.50
C TRP A 289 0.79 -3.32 13.08
N PHE A 290 2.10 -3.24 12.82
CA PHE A 290 2.77 -2.03 12.34
C PHE A 290 3.02 -2.11 10.83
N PHE A 291 2.52 -1.10 10.12
CA PHE A 291 2.58 -0.99 8.66
C PHE A 291 3.52 0.14 8.28
N VAL A 292 4.41 -0.11 7.33
CA VAL A 292 5.29 0.89 6.73
C VAL A 292 5.15 0.82 5.21
N GLY A 293 4.84 1.96 4.60
CA GLY A 293 4.73 2.13 3.16
C GLY A 293 5.80 3.08 2.65
N PHE A 294 6.37 2.84 1.48
CA PHE A 294 7.16 3.86 0.80
C PHE A 294 6.92 3.90 -0.71
N GLY A 295 6.88 5.11 -1.24
CA GLY A 295 6.93 5.38 -2.68
C GLY A 295 8.37 5.49 -3.18
N SER A 296 8.58 5.19 -4.46
CA SER A 296 9.90 5.28 -5.07
C SER A 296 9.80 5.40 -6.59
N SER A 297 10.77 6.09 -7.18
CA SER A 297 10.94 6.17 -8.65
C SER A 297 11.42 4.82 -9.23
N ARG A 298 11.59 4.74 -10.55
CA ARG A 298 12.18 3.57 -11.23
C ARG A 298 13.62 3.26 -10.77
N ASP A 299 14.32 4.25 -10.22
CA ASP A 299 15.68 4.09 -9.73
C ASP A 299 15.74 3.56 -8.28
N GLY A 300 14.58 3.35 -7.65
CA GLY A 300 14.45 2.94 -6.26
C GLY A 300 14.52 4.11 -5.30
N LEU A 301 14.82 3.80 -4.03
CA LEU A 301 15.01 4.80 -2.98
C LEU A 301 16.40 5.43 -3.09
N THR A 302 16.47 6.75 -3.00
CA THR A 302 17.73 7.45 -2.71
C THR A 302 18.24 7.11 -1.31
N VAL A 303 19.49 7.48 -1.00
CA VAL A 303 20.08 7.25 0.33
C VAL A 303 19.29 7.98 1.43
N GLU A 304 18.79 9.17 1.14
CA GLU A 304 17.99 9.96 2.08
C GLU A 304 16.66 9.27 2.37
N GLU A 305 15.92 8.91 1.31
CA GLU A 305 14.62 8.22 1.45
C GLU A 305 14.77 6.85 2.12
N TYR A 306 15.84 6.10 1.81
CA TYR A 306 16.15 4.84 2.49
C TYR A 306 16.43 5.04 3.99
N ASN A 307 17.04 6.16 4.38
CA ASN A 307 17.23 6.50 5.79
C ASN A 307 15.91 6.92 6.46
N GLU A 308 15.02 7.61 5.76
CA GLU A 308 13.66 7.91 6.24
C GLU A 308 12.87 6.62 6.50
N VAL A 309 12.91 5.66 5.57
CA VAL A 309 12.25 4.35 5.75
C VAL A 309 12.79 3.65 7.00
N LYS A 310 14.11 3.57 7.16
CA LYS A 310 14.72 2.98 8.37
C LYS A 310 14.31 3.73 9.64
N ALA A 311 14.21 5.05 9.60
CA ALA A 311 13.80 5.85 10.75
C ALA A 311 12.34 5.57 11.12
N ALA A 312 11.44 5.47 10.14
CA ALA A 312 10.04 5.10 10.34
C ALA A 312 9.92 3.68 10.94
N ILE A 313 10.67 2.72 10.40
CA ILE A 313 10.71 1.35 10.91
C ILE A 313 11.23 1.32 12.36
N SER A 314 12.27 2.09 12.67
CA SER A 314 12.90 2.10 14.00
C SER A 314 12.12 2.93 15.03
N TYR A 315 11.05 3.63 14.63
CA TYR A 315 10.23 4.44 15.53
C TYR A 315 9.34 3.57 16.43
N SER A 316 8.91 2.41 15.93
CA SER A 316 8.12 1.45 16.69
C SER A 316 9.04 0.56 17.54
N PRO A 317 8.68 0.26 18.80
CA PRO A 317 9.37 -0.80 19.56
C PRO A 317 9.15 -2.19 18.95
N TYR A 318 8.20 -2.32 18.03
CA TYR A 318 7.90 -3.54 17.28
C TYR A 318 8.51 -3.45 15.88
N SER A 319 9.08 -4.55 15.42
CA SER A 319 9.37 -4.72 14.00
C SER A 319 8.09 -4.55 13.17
N PRO A 320 8.15 -3.88 12.00
CA PRO A 320 6.99 -3.75 11.13
C PRO A 320 6.57 -5.13 10.65
N ASN A 321 5.29 -5.44 10.84
CA ASN A 321 4.68 -6.64 10.31
C ASN A 321 4.58 -6.55 8.79
N VAL A 322 4.21 -5.38 8.27
CA VAL A 322 3.97 -5.17 6.84
C VAL A 322 4.83 -4.06 6.28
N LEU A 323 5.58 -4.36 5.22
CA LEU A 323 6.23 -3.38 4.36
C LEU A 323 5.56 -3.38 2.99
N PHE A 324 5.08 -2.23 2.55
CA PHE A 324 4.44 -2.09 1.24
C PHE A 324 5.10 -1.02 0.37
N TYR A 325 5.26 -1.32 -0.92
CA TYR A 325 6.10 -0.55 -1.84
C TYR A 325 5.71 -0.87 -3.28
N HIS A 326 5.96 0.01 -4.24
CA HIS A 326 5.47 -0.21 -5.61
C HIS A 326 6.29 -1.25 -6.40
N SER A 327 7.55 -0.96 -6.72
CA SER A 327 8.40 -1.85 -7.52
C SER A 327 9.31 -2.71 -6.66
N ASN A 328 9.57 -3.94 -7.09
CA ASN A 328 10.44 -4.85 -6.37
C ASN A 328 11.93 -4.47 -6.48
N PHE A 329 12.39 -3.47 -5.72
CA PHE A 329 13.82 -3.16 -5.54
C PHE A 329 14.46 -4.20 -4.64
N LYS A 330 14.56 -5.42 -5.16
CA LYS A 330 14.84 -6.64 -4.40
C LYS A 330 15.99 -6.45 -3.41
N ASP A 331 17.06 -5.75 -3.77
CA ASP A 331 18.20 -5.56 -2.87
C ASP A 331 17.87 -4.63 -1.68
N GLN A 332 17.18 -3.51 -1.90
CA GLN A 332 16.79 -2.57 -0.84
C GLN A 332 15.70 -3.17 0.05
N ALA A 333 14.65 -3.73 -0.56
CA ALA A 333 13.56 -4.38 0.15
C ALA A 333 14.03 -5.62 0.94
N THR A 334 14.90 -6.44 0.35
CA THR A 334 15.51 -7.60 1.05
C THR A 334 16.41 -7.15 2.19
N SER A 335 17.18 -6.05 2.02
CA SER A 335 18.00 -5.50 3.11
C SER A 335 17.16 -5.04 4.29
N LEU A 336 16.03 -4.38 4.04
CA LEU A 336 15.08 -3.98 5.09
C LEU A 336 14.48 -5.21 5.76
N ARG A 337 13.96 -6.16 4.98
CA ARG A 337 13.40 -7.42 5.48
C ARG A 337 14.36 -8.15 6.41
N ASN A 338 15.61 -8.33 5.99
CA ASN A 338 16.62 -9.04 6.79
C ASN A 338 17.00 -8.30 8.06
N SER A 339 16.99 -6.96 8.04
CA SER A 339 17.37 -6.14 9.19
C SER A 339 16.26 -6.09 10.26
N TYR A 340 15.00 -6.18 9.83
CA TYR A 340 13.84 -5.89 10.69
C TYR A 340 12.84 -7.03 10.83
N LYS A 341 13.09 -8.22 10.25
CA LYS A 341 12.24 -9.42 10.38
C LYS A 341 10.77 -9.17 9.96
N ILE A 342 10.62 -8.57 8.78
CA ILE A 342 9.32 -8.18 8.25
C ILE A 342 8.52 -9.41 7.84
N GLU A 343 7.26 -9.48 8.26
CA GLU A 343 6.38 -10.65 8.09
C GLU A 343 5.77 -10.69 6.68
N ALA A 344 5.31 -9.55 6.16
CA ALA A 344 4.73 -9.43 4.83
C ALA A 344 5.32 -8.27 4.01
N MET A 345 5.62 -8.54 2.75
CA MET A 345 6.16 -7.63 1.75
C MET A 345 5.12 -7.52 0.62
N LEU A 346 4.39 -6.41 0.56
CA LEU A 346 3.30 -6.19 -0.39
C LEU A 346 3.75 -5.23 -1.49
N TYR A 347 3.64 -5.63 -2.75
CA TYR A 347 4.08 -4.78 -3.85
C TYR A 347 3.25 -4.93 -5.13
N GLY A 348 3.49 -4.05 -6.10
CA GLY A 348 2.78 -3.99 -7.38
C GLY A 348 3.72 -4.08 -8.58
N HIS A 349 3.52 -3.19 -9.55
CA HIS A 349 4.41 -2.88 -10.68
C HIS A 349 4.56 -3.95 -11.75
N ASN A 350 4.65 -5.23 -11.39
CA ASN A 350 4.94 -6.29 -12.36
C ASN A 350 3.71 -6.75 -13.16
N HIS A 351 2.56 -6.13 -12.91
CA HIS A 351 1.30 -6.35 -13.62
C HIS A 351 0.79 -7.80 -13.62
N HIS A 352 1.23 -8.60 -12.65
CA HIS A 352 0.78 -9.96 -12.46
C HIS A 352 0.67 -10.27 -10.98
N GLU A 353 -0.10 -11.30 -10.70
CA GLU A 353 -0.32 -11.74 -9.34
C GLU A 353 0.70 -12.81 -8.98
N SER A 354 1.39 -12.66 -7.86
CA SER A 354 2.26 -13.71 -7.33
C SER A 354 2.27 -13.74 -5.81
N LEU A 355 2.38 -14.94 -5.27
CA LEU A 355 2.48 -15.20 -3.85
C LEU A 355 3.63 -16.17 -3.62
N SER A 356 4.52 -15.85 -2.67
CA SER A 356 5.56 -16.77 -2.22
C SER A 356 5.88 -16.56 -0.76
N LEU A 357 6.27 -17.64 -0.08
CA LEU A 357 6.73 -17.62 1.31
C LEU A 357 8.20 -18.03 1.32
N THR A 358 9.08 -17.13 1.76
CA THR A 358 10.54 -17.38 1.84
C THR A 358 11.07 -16.85 3.16
N ASP A 359 11.87 -17.66 3.86
CA ASP A 359 12.34 -17.46 5.25
C ASP A 359 11.29 -16.81 6.18
N SER A 360 10.11 -17.43 6.22
CA SER A 360 8.96 -16.98 7.02
C SER A 360 8.42 -15.58 6.68
N THR A 361 8.83 -14.98 5.57
CA THR A 361 8.24 -13.74 5.05
C THR A 361 7.34 -14.04 3.86
N LEU A 362 6.12 -13.50 3.89
CA LEU A 362 5.21 -13.47 2.76
C LEU A 362 5.64 -12.39 1.77
N TYR A 363 5.78 -12.75 0.50
CA TYR A 363 5.92 -11.80 -0.61
C TYR A 363 4.68 -11.88 -1.48
N TYR A 364 4.01 -10.75 -1.65
CA TYR A 364 2.79 -10.67 -2.45
C TYR A 364 2.88 -9.57 -3.50
N CYS A 365 2.81 -9.95 -4.78
CA CYS A 365 2.66 -9.01 -5.89
C CYS A 365 1.18 -8.93 -6.28
N GLN A 366 0.61 -7.75 -6.18
CA GLN A 366 -0.76 -7.45 -6.58
C GLN A 366 -0.79 -7.14 -8.09
N ALA A 367 -1.68 -7.83 -8.80
CA ALA A 367 -1.98 -7.51 -10.19
C ALA A 367 -2.77 -6.18 -10.30
N PRO A 368 -2.78 -5.52 -11.47
CA PRO A 368 -3.40 -4.22 -11.62
C PRO A 368 -4.90 -4.26 -11.40
N LEU A 369 -5.44 -3.19 -10.80
CA LEU A 369 -6.87 -3.08 -10.53
C LEU A 369 -7.69 -3.17 -11.81
N PHE A 370 -7.19 -2.60 -12.91
CA PHE A 370 -7.85 -2.63 -14.22
C PHE A 370 -7.85 -4.02 -14.89
N ASN A 371 -7.16 -5.01 -14.32
CA ASN A 371 -7.28 -6.41 -14.72
C ASN A 371 -8.35 -7.16 -13.89
N ASN A 372 -9.19 -6.43 -13.14
CA ASN A 372 -10.18 -6.93 -12.17
C ASN A 372 -9.57 -7.70 -10.98
N TYR A 373 -8.32 -7.40 -10.62
CA TYR A 373 -7.68 -7.99 -9.46
C TYR A 373 -7.70 -7.04 -8.27
N SER A 374 -8.07 -7.57 -7.12
CA SER A 374 -7.78 -7.01 -5.81
C SER A 374 -7.74 -8.16 -4.81
N THR A 375 -6.91 -8.03 -3.79
CA THR A 375 -6.70 -9.12 -2.83
C THR A 375 -7.09 -8.67 -1.44
N VAL A 376 -8.00 -9.42 -0.82
CA VAL A 376 -8.33 -9.23 0.60
C VAL A 376 -7.35 -10.05 1.43
N PHE A 377 -6.82 -9.40 2.46
CA PHE A 377 -6.03 -9.99 3.52
C PHE A 377 -6.85 -9.96 4.79
N THR A 378 -6.82 -11.06 5.54
CA THR A 378 -7.46 -11.17 6.85
C THR A 378 -6.38 -11.38 7.89
N VAL A 379 -6.20 -10.42 8.78
CA VAL A 379 -5.31 -10.58 9.93
C VAL A 379 -6.10 -11.25 11.03
N ILE A 380 -5.73 -12.49 11.36
CA ILE A 380 -6.47 -13.34 12.30
C ILE A 380 -6.11 -12.97 13.74
N ASN A 381 -4.83 -12.68 14.00
CA ASN A 381 -4.28 -12.28 15.29
C ASN A 381 -2.89 -11.65 15.10
N GLY A 382 -2.17 -11.38 16.21
CA GLY A 382 -0.85 -10.75 16.22
C GLY A 382 0.26 -11.45 15.42
N THR A 383 0.07 -12.70 14.97
CA THR A 383 1.08 -13.46 14.23
C THR A 383 0.54 -14.22 13.01
N HIS A 384 -0.74 -14.08 12.69
CA HIS A 384 -1.39 -14.86 11.63
C HIS A 384 -2.07 -13.96 10.61
N LEU A 385 -1.70 -14.17 9.35
CA LEU A 385 -2.24 -13.47 8.19
C LEU A 385 -2.78 -14.47 7.18
N GLU A 386 -4.02 -14.33 6.76
CA GLU A 386 -4.65 -15.12 5.72
C GLU A 386 -4.73 -14.34 4.41
N VAL A 387 -4.37 -15.00 3.31
CA VAL A 387 -4.53 -14.51 1.94
C VAL A 387 -4.86 -15.69 1.02
N LYS A 388 -5.97 -15.60 0.29
CA LYS A 388 -6.43 -16.66 -0.65
C LYS A 388 -6.46 -18.06 -0.03
N ASP A 389 -7.11 -18.17 1.12
CA ASP A 389 -7.22 -19.42 1.89
C ASP A 389 -5.87 -20.00 2.37
N VAL A 390 -4.78 -19.23 2.28
CA VAL A 390 -3.45 -19.57 2.82
C VAL A 390 -3.21 -18.79 4.10
N ILE A 391 -3.13 -19.51 5.21
CA ILE A 391 -2.76 -18.95 6.52
C ILE A 391 -1.23 -18.95 6.64
N CYS A 392 -0.65 -17.77 6.79
CA CYS A 392 0.75 -17.54 7.11
C CYS A 392 0.90 -17.41 8.63
N ASP A 393 1.74 -18.24 9.26
CA ASP A 393 2.08 -18.19 10.69
C ASP A 393 3.50 -17.63 10.86
N PHE A 394 3.59 -16.48 11.53
CA PHE A 394 4.84 -15.75 11.75
C PHE A 394 5.42 -15.96 13.15
N THR A 395 4.86 -16.85 13.97
CA THR A 395 5.30 -17.10 15.35
C THR A 395 6.81 -17.38 15.43
N ALA A 396 7.36 -18.15 14.47
CA ALA A 396 8.78 -18.47 14.42
C ALA A 396 9.71 -17.25 14.22
N LEU A 397 9.24 -16.14 13.62
CA LEU A 397 10.03 -14.91 13.47
C LEU A 397 10.23 -14.20 14.82
N LEU A 398 9.27 -14.35 15.74
CA LEU A 398 9.26 -13.70 17.05
C LEU A 398 10.08 -14.47 18.11
N GLU A 399 10.16 -15.80 18.01
CA GLU A 399 10.82 -16.65 19.01
C GLU A 399 12.36 -16.49 19.08
N GLU A 400 12.99 -15.88 18.07
CA GLU A 400 14.45 -15.76 17.98
C GLU A 400 15.11 -14.72 18.91
N THR A 401 14.39 -14.09 19.84
CA THR A 401 14.94 -13.00 20.68
C THR A 401 15.13 -13.32 22.17
N THR A 402 14.81 -14.52 22.64
CA THR A 402 15.11 -14.90 24.03
C THR A 402 16.42 -15.68 24.13
N ASP A 403 17.50 -14.98 24.48
CA ASP A 403 18.70 -15.49 25.14
C ASP A 403 19.38 -16.75 24.56
N THR A 404 20.31 -16.52 23.63
CA THR A 404 21.65 -17.08 23.81
C THR A 404 22.58 -16.02 24.41
N THR A 405 22.27 -15.53 25.61
CA THR A 405 23.35 -15.21 26.54
C THR A 405 24.11 -16.51 26.78
N CYS A 406 25.19 -16.64 26.02
CA CYS A 406 26.30 -17.53 26.26
C CYS A 406 26.80 -17.26 27.68
N THR A 407 26.15 -17.88 28.67
CA THR A 407 26.72 -18.06 29.99
C THR A 407 27.76 -19.15 29.79
N THR A 408 28.92 -18.73 29.29
CA THR A 408 30.15 -19.48 29.44
C THR A 408 30.40 -19.59 30.94
N THR A 409 29.74 -20.56 31.58
CA THR A 409 30.22 -21.07 32.84
C THR A 409 31.57 -21.68 32.49
N LEU A 410 32.62 -20.88 32.73
CA LEU A 410 33.97 -21.35 32.97
C LEU A 410 33.84 -22.50 33.97
N ILE A 411 33.86 -23.74 33.48
CA ILE A 411 34.45 -24.82 34.27
C ILE A 411 35.94 -24.56 34.16
N THR A 412 36.42 -23.77 35.12
CA THR A 412 37.83 -23.63 35.45
C THR A 412 38.39 -25.03 35.61
N LEU A 413 39.20 -25.46 34.63
CA LEU A 413 40.05 -26.64 34.71
C LEU A 413 41.23 -26.32 35.63
N SER A 414 40.95 -26.02 36.90
CA SER A 414 41.93 -25.83 37.95
C SER A 414 42.00 -27.09 38.80
N THR A 415 42.64 -28.14 38.28
CA THR A 415 43.40 -29.14 39.06
C THR A 415 44.09 -30.16 38.13
N VAL A 416 45.06 -29.68 37.35
CA VAL A 416 46.19 -30.52 36.93
C VAL A 416 47.45 -29.81 37.38
N PHE A 417 47.80 -29.99 38.66
CA PHE A 417 49.15 -30.18 39.19
C PHE A 417 49.07 -30.23 40.73
N ALA A 418 49.81 -31.17 41.31
CA ALA A 418 50.11 -31.34 42.74
C ALA A 418 49.15 -32.19 43.60
N ILE A 419 49.08 -33.50 43.33
CA ILE A 419 49.39 -34.50 44.37
C ILE A 419 50.39 -35.49 43.78
N ALA A 420 51.67 -35.17 43.92
CA ALA A 420 52.68 -36.18 44.17
C ALA A 420 52.73 -36.40 45.70
N TYR A 421 53.14 -37.61 46.10
CA TYR A 421 53.40 -38.07 47.48
C TYR A 421 52.12 -38.56 48.20
N LEU A 422 51.85 -39.87 48.39
CA LEU A 422 52.65 -40.80 49.22
C LEU A 422 52.07 -42.24 49.24
N ILE A 423 53.00 -43.21 49.37
CA ILE A 423 52.87 -44.57 49.95
C ILE A 423 52.61 -45.75 48.97
N LYS A 424 53.71 -46.20 48.33
CA LYS A 424 54.46 -47.43 48.69
C LYS A 424 53.66 -48.60 49.33
N LYS A 425 53.38 -49.68 48.59
CA LYS A 425 53.82 -51.07 48.91
C LYS A 425 53.20 -52.17 48.03
N LYS A 426 54.09 -53.07 47.56
CA LYS A 426 53.90 -54.50 47.19
C LYS A 426 53.05 -54.72 45.93
N ARG A 427 53.49 -55.46 44.90
CA ARG A 427 54.51 -56.50 44.79
C ARG A 427 54.94 -56.59 43.33
#